data_AF-A0A9D1SJP9-F1
#
_entry.id   AF-A0A9D1SJP9-F1
#
_cell.length_a   1.000
_cell.length_b   1.000
_cell.length_c   1.000
_cell.angle_alpha   90.00
_cell.angle_beta   90.00
_cell.angle_gamma   90.00
#
_symmetry.space_group_name_H-M   'P 1'
#
loop_
_entity.id
_entity.type
_entity.pdbx_description
1 polymer ?
#
loop_
_entity_poly.entity_id
_entity_poly.type
_entity_poly.pdbx_seq_one_letter_code
_entity_poly.pdbx_strand_id
1 'polypeptide(L)'
;MAELKIDAEEFLSFDGFYYDHRLKLTVKKVNAENFEKVMKKLKDLCGDNVYDGNFKVEEFRDGCEELSVPPLDLIGKKRYSFCDLMRIMYILTAENGCEWDKAQTMKSICPNMIEEAYELVTAIYNNDRENIIEEAGDVMLQSVFHCVLAEKDELFDTTDVISNLCKKLITRHTHIFGNVKASTPEQALAAWERAKSKEKNYKKASSKMDILPACLPADERAAKALKYAAKAEIGETDILRAAEKVEKDIKRIKAGENAASDLIWDAIVLLRLLKTDAEVALNEKLEKFIKAFKYAEERAGGDIMSVGAEERRKFFGEYRA
;
A
#
# COMPACT_ATOMS: atom_id res chain seq x y z
N MET A 1 20.89 -11.20 -29.35
CA MET A 1 20.12 -10.37 -28.39
C MET A 1 19.01 -11.24 -27.83
N ALA A 2 18.80 -11.26 -26.52
CA ALA A 2 17.69 -12.03 -25.94
C ALA A 2 16.35 -11.35 -26.32
N GLU A 3 15.38 -12.16 -26.77
CA GLU A 3 14.14 -11.69 -27.38
C GLU A 3 12.97 -12.54 -26.87
N LEU A 4 11.88 -11.86 -26.48
CA LEU A 4 10.60 -12.47 -26.16
C LEU A 4 9.69 -12.38 -27.38
N LYS A 5 9.18 -13.53 -27.84
CA LYS A 5 8.27 -13.62 -28.99
C LYS A 5 6.92 -14.14 -28.51
N ILE A 6 5.84 -13.46 -28.90
CA ILE A 6 4.47 -13.84 -28.57
C ILE A 6 3.56 -13.58 -29.77
N ASP A 7 2.53 -14.39 -29.96
CA ASP A 7 1.54 -14.16 -31.02
C ASP A 7 0.54 -13.08 -30.59
N ALA A 8 0.01 -12.31 -31.54
CA ALA A 8 -0.94 -11.23 -31.25
C ALA A 8 -2.19 -11.69 -30.49
N GLU A 9 -2.72 -12.87 -30.82
CA GLU A 9 -3.88 -13.45 -30.14
C GLU A 9 -3.57 -13.71 -28.65
N GLU A 10 -2.47 -14.40 -28.37
CA GLU A 10 -2.02 -14.68 -27.00
C GLU A 10 -1.72 -13.38 -26.25
N PHE A 11 -1.00 -12.44 -26.89
CA PHE A 11 -0.70 -11.15 -26.32
C PHE A 11 -1.95 -10.37 -25.94
N LEU A 12 -2.99 -10.38 -26.78
CA LEU A 12 -4.26 -9.70 -26.52
C LEU A 12 -5.16 -10.47 -25.55
N SER A 13 -4.95 -11.78 -25.34
CA SER A 13 -5.75 -12.60 -24.41
C SER A 13 -5.56 -12.24 -22.94
N PHE A 14 -4.44 -11.61 -22.59
CA PHE A 14 -4.17 -11.16 -21.22
C PHE A 14 -4.64 -9.72 -21.01
N ASP A 15 -5.31 -9.41 -19.90
CA ASP A 15 -5.64 -8.02 -19.57
C ASP A 15 -4.38 -7.21 -19.18
N GLY A 16 -3.43 -7.86 -18.50
CA GLY A 16 -2.12 -7.30 -18.14
C GLY A 16 -0.97 -8.08 -18.78
N PHE A 17 0.16 -7.42 -19.02
CA PHE A 17 1.37 -8.07 -19.53
C PHE A 17 2.58 -7.49 -18.84
N TYR A 18 3.46 -8.34 -18.31
CA TYR A 18 4.68 -7.93 -17.62
C TYR A 18 5.88 -8.64 -18.25
N TYR A 19 6.92 -7.90 -18.60
CA TYR A 19 8.17 -8.45 -19.10
C TYR A 19 9.35 -7.54 -18.75
N ASP A 20 10.56 -8.08 -18.88
CA ASP A 20 11.79 -7.31 -18.72
C ASP A 20 12.08 -6.47 -19.97
N HIS A 21 11.97 -5.15 -19.85
CA HIS A 21 12.15 -4.19 -20.95
C HIS A 21 13.61 -4.12 -21.48
N ARG A 22 14.55 -4.88 -20.89
CA ARG A 22 15.89 -5.09 -21.44
C ARG A 22 15.92 -6.12 -22.57
N LEU A 23 14.84 -6.87 -22.73
CA LEU A 23 14.64 -7.81 -23.83
C LEU A 23 13.91 -7.11 -24.97
N LYS A 24 14.25 -7.49 -26.21
CA LYS A 24 13.38 -7.15 -27.34
C LYS A 24 12.06 -7.90 -27.16
N LEU A 25 10.93 -7.19 -27.23
CA LEU A 25 9.61 -7.81 -27.33
C LEU A 25 9.16 -7.79 -28.79
N THR A 26 8.75 -8.92 -29.33
CA THR A 26 8.20 -9.03 -30.68
C THR A 26 6.84 -9.73 -30.63
N VAL A 27 5.81 -9.00 -31.05
CA VAL A 27 4.44 -9.51 -31.24
C VAL A 27 4.28 -9.90 -32.69
N LYS A 28 4.03 -11.19 -32.94
CA LYS A 28 3.89 -11.77 -34.28
C LYS A 28 2.43 -11.90 -34.70
N LYS A 29 2.22 -12.21 -35.98
CA LYS A 29 0.89 -12.40 -36.58
C LYS A 29 0.02 -11.14 -36.42
N VAL A 30 0.67 -9.98 -36.50
CA VAL A 30 -0.01 -8.70 -36.59
C VAL A 30 -0.64 -8.61 -37.97
N ASN A 31 -1.84 -8.06 -38.04
CA ASN A 31 -2.59 -7.84 -39.28
C ASN A 31 -3.51 -6.63 -39.11
N ALA A 32 -4.19 -6.24 -40.19
CA ALA A 32 -5.06 -5.06 -40.19
C ALA A 32 -6.15 -5.10 -39.10
N GLU A 33 -6.65 -6.29 -38.73
CA GLU A 33 -7.74 -6.45 -37.77
C GLU A 33 -7.29 -6.28 -36.31
N ASN A 34 -6.06 -6.69 -36.00
CA ASN A 34 -5.55 -6.67 -34.62
C ASN A 34 -4.53 -5.55 -34.35
N PHE A 35 -4.01 -4.91 -35.39
CA PHE A 35 -2.94 -3.92 -35.31
C PHE A 35 -3.20 -2.84 -34.27
N GLU A 36 -4.35 -2.16 -34.33
CA GLU A 36 -4.64 -1.03 -33.43
C GLU A 36 -4.64 -1.46 -31.96
N LYS A 37 -5.16 -2.66 -31.67
CA LYS A 37 -5.22 -3.21 -30.31
C LYS A 37 -3.81 -3.57 -29.81
N VAL A 38 -3.01 -4.23 -30.65
CA VAL A 38 -1.62 -4.58 -30.32
C VAL A 38 -0.81 -3.31 -30.11
N MET A 39 -0.92 -2.35 -31.03
CA MET A 39 -0.21 -1.08 -30.99
C MET A 39 -0.54 -0.30 -29.72
N LYS A 40 -1.82 -0.15 -29.40
CA LYS A 40 -2.27 0.50 -28.16
C LYS A 40 -1.67 -0.18 -26.93
N LYS A 41 -1.78 -1.51 -26.85
CA LYS A 41 -1.27 -2.27 -25.70
C LYS A 41 0.25 -2.17 -25.56
N LEU A 42 1.00 -2.17 -26.67
CA LEU A 42 2.45 -1.94 -26.66
C LEU A 42 2.81 -0.52 -26.18
N LYS A 43 2.06 0.51 -26.63
CA LYS A 43 2.26 1.89 -26.17
C LYS A 43 1.97 2.07 -24.69
N ASP A 44 0.88 1.49 -24.18
CA ASP A 44 0.52 1.55 -22.76
C ASP A 44 1.60 0.88 -21.88
N LEU A 45 2.21 -0.19 -22.40
CA LEU A 45 3.24 -0.97 -21.72
C LEU A 45 4.63 -0.30 -21.78
N CYS A 46 5.05 0.19 -22.94
CA CYS A 46 6.45 0.55 -23.23
C CYS A 46 6.67 2.00 -23.67
N GLY A 47 5.60 2.75 -23.96
CA GLY A 47 5.66 4.04 -24.63
C GLY A 47 5.74 3.94 -26.15
N ASP A 48 6.10 5.04 -26.83
CA ASP A 48 5.91 5.20 -28.28
C ASP A 48 6.96 4.51 -29.17
N ASN A 49 7.88 3.74 -28.60
CA ASN A 49 9.02 3.14 -29.32
C ASN A 49 8.65 1.77 -29.89
N VAL A 50 7.69 1.73 -30.81
CA VAL A 50 7.23 0.52 -31.49
C VAL A 50 7.68 0.52 -32.96
N TYR A 51 8.16 -0.63 -33.43
CA TYR A 51 8.84 -0.80 -34.71
C TYR A 51 8.34 -2.02 -35.49
N ASP A 52 8.31 -1.91 -36.81
CA ASP A 52 8.22 -3.01 -37.77
C ASP A 52 9.57 -3.10 -38.49
N GLY A 53 10.31 -4.17 -38.21
CA GLY A 53 11.73 -4.28 -38.55
C GLY A 53 12.55 -3.12 -37.96
N ASN A 54 13.08 -2.26 -38.83
CA ASN A 54 13.88 -1.08 -38.46
C ASN A 54 13.10 0.24 -38.50
N PHE A 55 11.81 0.20 -38.87
CA PHE A 55 11.00 1.40 -39.06
C PHE A 55 10.12 1.62 -37.85
N LYS A 56 10.16 2.84 -37.29
CA LYS A 56 9.20 3.24 -36.26
C LYS A 56 7.81 3.32 -36.89
N VAL A 57 6.83 2.74 -36.22
CA VAL A 57 5.47 2.60 -36.74
C VAL A 57 4.53 3.50 -35.93
N GLU A 58 3.64 4.20 -36.63
CA GLU A 58 2.54 4.96 -36.02
C GLU A 58 1.17 4.50 -36.54
N GLU A 59 1.12 3.96 -37.75
CA GLU A 59 -0.07 3.49 -38.47
C GLU A 59 0.21 2.14 -39.16
N PHE A 60 -0.85 1.39 -39.45
CA PHE A 60 -0.73 0.10 -40.13
C PHE A 60 -0.21 0.26 -41.56
N ARG A 61 0.64 -0.68 -42.00
CA ARG A 61 1.13 -0.76 -43.39
C ARG A 61 0.89 -2.16 -43.91
N ASP A 62 0.52 -2.26 -45.19
CA ASP A 62 0.37 -3.55 -45.86
C ASP A 62 1.69 -4.35 -45.79
N GLY A 63 1.60 -5.58 -45.31
CA GLY A 63 2.75 -6.47 -45.07
C GLY A 63 3.34 -6.40 -43.65
N CYS A 64 2.80 -5.58 -42.75
CA CYS A 64 3.18 -5.58 -41.34
C CYS A 64 2.70 -6.88 -40.66
N GLU A 65 3.59 -7.85 -40.50
CA GLU A 65 3.32 -9.14 -39.85
C GLU A 65 3.78 -9.21 -38.39
N GLU A 66 4.64 -8.27 -37.98
CA GLU A 66 5.15 -8.18 -36.60
C GLU A 66 5.32 -6.74 -36.14
N LEU A 67 5.17 -6.54 -34.84
CA LEU A 67 5.54 -5.31 -34.15
C LEU A 67 6.52 -5.63 -33.05
N SER A 68 7.50 -4.76 -32.84
CA SER A 68 8.51 -4.96 -31.83
C SER A 68 8.84 -3.70 -31.04
N VAL A 69 9.29 -3.91 -29.82
CA VAL A 69 9.86 -2.89 -28.94
C VAL A 69 11.31 -3.29 -28.68
N PRO A 70 12.30 -2.47 -29.05
CA PRO A 70 13.70 -2.76 -28.79
C PRO A 70 13.98 -2.69 -27.27
N PRO A 71 15.10 -3.26 -26.80
CA PRO A 71 15.58 -2.99 -25.46
C PRO A 71 15.67 -1.48 -25.21
N LEU A 72 15.13 -1.02 -24.09
CA LEU A 72 15.13 0.39 -23.72
C LEU A 72 16.12 0.62 -22.56
N ASP A 73 17.01 1.59 -22.74
CA ASP A 73 17.83 2.10 -21.64
C ASP A 73 16.97 2.92 -20.65
N LEU A 74 17.51 3.13 -19.44
CA LEU A 74 16.81 3.89 -18.40
C LEU A 74 16.53 5.34 -18.83
N ILE A 75 17.50 5.98 -19.47
CA ILE A 75 17.40 7.38 -19.88
C ILE A 75 16.54 7.48 -21.16
N GLY A 76 15.52 8.32 -21.13
CA GLY A 76 14.58 8.53 -22.25
C GLY A 76 13.40 7.55 -22.29
N LYS A 77 13.29 6.67 -21.29
CA LYS A 77 12.16 5.76 -21.15
C LYS A 77 10.93 6.48 -20.61
N LYS A 78 9.75 6.18 -21.16
CA LYS A 78 8.46 6.72 -20.69
C LYS A 78 7.75 5.83 -19.67
N ARG A 79 8.00 4.52 -19.70
CA ARG A 79 7.35 3.52 -18.84
C ARG A 79 8.39 2.59 -18.25
N TYR A 80 8.44 2.48 -16.93
CA TYR A 80 9.42 1.69 -16.19
C TYR A 80 8.78 0.40 -15.64
N SER A 81 9.58 -0.64 -15.53
CA SER A 81 9.25 -1.94 -14.94
C SER A 81 9.88 -2.06 -13.55
N PHE A 82 9.49 -3.08 -12.78
CA PHE A 82 10.13 -3.35 -11.49
C PHE A 82 11.63 -3.68 -11.63
N CYS A 83 12.02 -4.32 -12.74
CA CYS A 83 13.44 -4.55 -13.05
C CYS A 83 14.23 -3.23 -13.20
N ASP A 84 13.59 -2.18 -13.74
CA ASP A 84 14.23 -0.87 -13.85
C ASP A 84 14.38 -0.21 -12.48
N LEU A 85 13.36 -0.30 -11.61
CA LEU A 85 13.41 0.20 -10.24
C LEU A 85 14.58 -0.43 -9.47
N MET A 86 14.70 -1.76 -9.52
CA MET A 86 15.83 -2.48 -8.90
C MET A 86 17.17 -1.98 -9.44
N ARG A 87 17.29 -1.83 -10.77
CA ARG A 87 18.51 -1.34 -11.42
C ARG A 87 18.85 0.09 -10.97
N ILE A 88 17.87 0.98 -10.90
CA ILE A 88 18.05 2.36 -10.41
C ILE A 88 18.57 2.32 -8.97
N MET A 89 17.96 1.51 -8.10
CA MET A 89 18.41 1.40 -6.71
C MET A 89 19.82 0.84 -6.56
N TYR A 90 20.22 -0.13 -7.39
CA TYR A 90 21.62 -0.57 -7.41
C TYR A 90 22.58 0.52 -7.89
N ILE A 91 22.19 1.34 -8.87
CA ILE A 91 23.01 2.48 -9.34
C ILE A 91 23.14 3.53 -8.24
N LEU A 92 22.03 3.91 -7.61
CA LEU A 92 22.00 4.95 -6.57
C LEU A 92 22.83 4.55 -5.35
N THR A 93 22.83 3.27 -5.00
CA THR A 93 23.52 2.76 -3.81
C THR A 93 24.93 2.22 -4.10
N ALA A 94 25.40 2.25 -5.35
CA ALA A 94 26.76 1.84 -5.71
C ALA A 94 27.83 2.74 -5.07
N GLU A 95 29.10 2.31 -5.12
CA GLU A 95 30.23 3.06 -4.58
C GLU A 95 30.33 4.49 -5.16
N ASN A 96 30.08 4.62 -6.47
CA ASN A 96 30.02 5.86 -7.22
C ASN A 96 28.58 6.42 -7.38
N GLY A 97 27.64 5.93 -6.57
CA GLY A 97 26.24 6.34 -6.54
C GLY A 97 26.01 7.63 -5.76
N CYS A 98 24.75 7.85 -5.37
CA CYS A 98 24.34 9.01 -4.59
C CYS A 98 24.84 8.93 -3.14
N GLU A 99 25.41 10.02 -2.63
CA GLU A 99 25.97 10.09 -1.28
C GLU A 99 24.91 9.86 -0.19
N TRP A 100 23.68 10.34 -0.41
CA TRP A 100 22.59 10.15 0.55
C TRP A 100 22.10 8.70 0.54
N ASP A 101 21.86 8.10 -0.63
CA ASP A 101 21.31 6.74 -0.75
C ASP A 101 22.27 5.69 -0.20
N LYS A 102 23.57 5.83 -0.47
CA LYS A 102 24.57 4.86 0.00
C LYS A 102 24.84 4.93 1.51
N ALA A 103 24.51 6.06 2.15
CA ALA A 103 24.68 6.26 3.60
C ALA A 103 23.54 5.67 4.43
N GLN A 104 22.44 5.23 3.79
CA GLN A 104 21.28 4.72 4.50
C GLN A 104 21.51 3.33 5.12
N THR A 105 20.71 3.04 6.13
CA THR A 105 20.67 1.74 6.82
C THR A 105 19.23 1.27 6.91
N MET A 106 19.00 -0.03 7.17
CA MET A 106 17.63 -0.53 7.33
C MET A 106 16.87 0.26 8.42
N LYS A 107 17.53 0.70 9.49
CA LYS A 107 16.88 1.46 10.55
C LYS A 107 16.56 2.90 10.16
N SER A 108 17.40 3.55 9.36
CA SER A 108 17.18 4.95 8.97
C SER A 108 16.02 5.11 7.99
N ILE A 109 15.69 4.05 7.23
CA ILE A 109 14.57 4.02 6.27
C ILE A 109 13.22 3.66 6.92
N CYS A 110 13.21 3.08 8.14
CA CYS A 110 11.97 2.70 8.81
C CYS A 110 10.95 3.85 8.98
N PRO A 111 11.34 5.09 9.34
CA PRO A 111 10.40 6.21 9.42
C PRO A 111 9.73 6.51 8.08
N ASN A 112 10.50 6.55 6.99
CA ASN A 112 9.97 6.78 5.65
C ASN A 112 8.92 5.73 5.27
N MET A 113 9.20 4.43 5.50
CA MET A 113 8.21 3.36 5.24
C MET A 113 6.86 3.60 5.94
N ILE A 114 6.89 4.15 7.16
CA ILE A 114 5.66 4.43 7.90
C ILE A 114 4.96 5.67 7.31
N GLU A 115 5.73 6.73 7.03
CA GLU A 115 5.25 7.97 6.42
C GLU A 115 4.55 7.70 5.08
N GLU A 116 5.21 7.06 4.12
CA GLU A 116 4.63 6.80 2.78
C GLU A 116 3.38 5.91 2.87
N ALA A 117 3.33 5.00 3.86
CA ALA A 117 2.16 4.16 4.06
C ALA A 117 0.95 4.98 4.52
N TYR A 118 1.15 6.00 5.38
CA TYR A 118 0.10 6.92 5.78
C TYR A 118 -0.28 7.89 4.65
N GLU A 119 0.68 8.36 3.87
CA GLU A 119 0.41 9.22 2.71
C GLU A 119 -0.41 8.49 1.65
N LEU A 120 -0.07 7.22 1.35
CA LEU A 120 -0.86 6.38 0.45
C LEU A 120 -2.30 6.18 0.96
N VAL A 121 -2.47 5.88 2.24
CA VAL A 121 -3.80 5.73 2.85
C VAL A 121 -4.59 7.03 2.73
N THR A 122 -3.95 8.18 3.00
CA THR A 122 -4.54 9.51 2.87
C THR A 122 -4.98 9.80 1.44
N ALA A 123 -4.14 9.51 0.45
CA ALA A 123 -4.45 9.68 -0.97
C ALA A 123 -5.67 8.84 -1.39
N ILE A 124 -5.77 7.60 -0.90
CA ILE A 124 -6.93 6.72 -1.12
C ILE A 124 -8.21 7.32 -0.54
N TYR A 125 -8.19 7.79 0.72
CA TYR A 125 -9.36 8.41 1.35
C TYR A 125 -9.82 9.68 0.62
N ASN A 126 -8.87 10.44 0.07
CA ASN A 126 -9.15 11.65 -0.70
C ASN A 126 -9.60 11.36 -2.15
N ASN A 127 -9.59 10.10 -2.59
CA ASN A 127 -9.79 9.71 -4.00
C ASN A 127 -8.83 10.46 -4.95
N ASP A 128 -7.62 10.76 -4.47
CA ASP A 128 -6.61 11.51 -5.20
C ASP A 128 -5.78 10.55 -6.06
N ARG A 129 -6.18 10.39 -7.32
CA ARG A 129 -5.55 9.44 -8.22
C ARG A 129 -4.05 9.70 -8.43
N GLU A 130 -3.63 10.98 -8.46
CA GLU A 130 -2.23 11.31 -8.74
C GLU A 130 -1.35 10.92 -7.55
N ASN A 131 -1.75 11.33 -6.34
CA ASN A 131 -1.04 10.94 -5.12
C ASN A 131 -1.12 9.42 -4.85
N ILE A 132 -2.23 8.74 -5.17
CA ILE A 132 -2.27 7.27 -5.05
C ILE A 132 -1.17 6.60 -5.89
N ILE A 133 -0.83 7.15 -7.06
CA ILE A 133 0.22 6.60 -7.93
C ILE A 133 1.60 6.89 -7.35
N GLU A 134 1.83 8.11 -6.85
CA GLU A 134 3.08 8.56 -6.23
C GLU A 134 3.38 7.73 -4.98
N GLU A 135 2.49 7.75 -3.99
CA GLU A 135 2.71 7.11 -2.69
C GLU A 135 2.75 5.58 -2.75
N ALA A 136 2.01 4.97 -3.68
CA ALA A 136 2.13 3.53 -3.91
C ALA A 136 3.51 3.17 -4.49
N GLY A 137 4.10 4.08 -5.26
CA GLY A 137 5.48 4.02 -5.72
C GLY A 137 6.46 4.17 -4.57
N ASP A 138 6.24 5.10 -3.65
CA ASP A 138 7.16 5.35 -2.55
C ASP A 138 7.15 4.22 -1.51
N VAL A 139 5.98 3.65 -1.18
CA VAL A 139 5.91 2.41 -0.38
C VAL A 139 6.69 1.26 -1.05
N MET A 140 6.64 1.17 -2.39
CA MET A 140 7.42 0.19 -3.15
C MET A 140 8.93 0.50 -3.10
N LEU A 141 9.31 1.77 -3.24
CA LEU A 141 10.69 2.24 -3.10
C LEU A 141 11.27 1.82 -1.76
N GLN A 142 10.58 2.10 -0.64
CA GLN A 142 11.08 1.74 0.68
C GLN A 142 11.29 0.22 0.83
N SER A 143 10.40 -0.59 0.23
CA SER A 143 10.55 -2.05 0.22
C SER A 143 11.78 -2.51 -0.58
N VAL A 144 12.02 -1.91 -1.75
CA VAL A 144 13.21 -2.19 -2.56
C VAL A 144 14.48 -1.73 -1.86
N PHE A 145 14.46 -0.57 -1.21
CA PHE A 145 15.58 -0.04 -0.46
C PHE A 145 16.06 -1.05 0.61
N HIS A 146 15.12 -1.62 1.37
CA HIS A 146 15.44 -2.68 2.34
C HIS A 146 16.04 -3.93 1.71
N CYS A 147 15.61 -4.33 0.51
CA CYS A 147 16.18 -5.49 -0.19
C CYS A 147 17.64 -5.23 -0.57
N VAL A 148 17.94 -4.05 -1.14
CA VAL A 148 19.30 -3.68 -1.57
C VAL A 148 20.24 -3.51 -0.37
N LEU A 149 19.76 -2.92 0.73
CA LEU A 149 20.55 -2.80 1.96
C LEU A 149 20.83 -4.15 2.61
N ALA A 150 19.84 -5.05 2.65
CA ALA A 150 20.01 -6.40 3.19
C ALA A 150 21.00 -7.24 2.36
N GLU A 151 21.02 -7.04 1.04
CA GLU A 151 21.98 -7.69 0.14
C GLU A 151 23.41 -7.22 0.42
N LYS A 152 23.61 -5.91 0.64
CA LYS A 152 24.91 -5.35 1.05
C LYS A 152 25.43 -5.90 2.37
N ASP A 153 24.52 -6.16 3.31
CA ASP A 153 24.83 -6.73 4.62
C ASP A 153 24.87 -8.28 4.60
N GLU A 154 24.80 -8.91 3.42
CA GLU A 154 24.79 -10.36 3.20
C GLU A 154 23.70 -11.12 4.01
N LEU A 155 22.56 -10.46 4.28
CA LEU A 155 21.48 -11.03 5.08
C LEU A 155 20.49 -11.84 4.25
N PHE A 156 20.03 -11.25 3.14
CA PHE A 156 19.12 -11.84 2.15
C PHE A 156 19.07 -10.94 0.92
N ASP A 157 18.55 -11.45 -0.20
CA ASP A 157 18.39 -10.67 -1.43
C ASP A 157 16.91 -10.45 -1.82
N THR A 158 16.70 -9.70 -2.90
CA THR A 158 15.35 -9.44 -3.45
C THR A 158 14.63 -10.73 -3.87
N THR A 159 15.37 -11.75 -4.32
CA THR A 159 14.82 -13.04 -4.74
C THR A 159 14.29 -13.82 -3.55
N ASP A 160 14.96 -13.77 -2.39
CA ASP A 160 14.46 -14.36 -1.14
C ASP A 160 13.14 -13.74 -0.72
N VAL A 161 13.04 -12.40 -0.76
CA VAL A 161 11.83 -11.65 -0.41
C VAL A 161 10.67 -12.00 -1.34
N ILE A 162 10.87 -11.93 -2.66
CA ILE A 162 9.85 -12.25 -3.67
C ILE A 162 9.46 -13.73 -3.56
N SER A 163 10.43 -14.64 -3.43
CA SER A 163 10.17 -16.08 -3.31
C SER A 163 9.34 -16.39 -2.07
N ASN A 164 9.64 -15.76 -0.93
CA ASN A 164 8.85 -15.90 0.29
C ASN A 164 7.41 -15.40 0.08
N LEU A 165 7.25 -14.22 -0.52
CA LEU A 165 5.94 -13.63 -0.83
C LEU A 165 5.13 -14.52 -1.77
N CYS A 166 5.70 -14.99 -2.87
CA CYS A 166 5.04 -15.86 -3.84
C CYS A 166 4.64 -17.19 -3.20
N LYS A 167 5.55 -17.87 -2.47
CA LYS A 167 5.24 -19.10 -1.74
C LYS A 167 4.07 -18.87 -0.78
N LYS A 168 4.09 -17.80 0.00
CA LYS A 168 2.99 -17.42 0.92
C LYS A 168 1.67 -17.19 0.20
N LEU A 169 1.66 -16.46 -0.93
CA LEU A 169 0.45 -16.19 -1.70
C LEU A 169 -0.13 -17.48 -2.30
N ILE A 170 0.71 -18.33 -2.90
CA ILE A 170 0.29 -19.61 -3.51
C ILE A 170 -0.27 -20.55 -2.44
N THR A 171 0.48 -20.76 -1.35
CA THR A 171 0.11 -21.71 -0.30
C THR A 171 -1.10 -21.29 0.54
N ARG A 172 -1.40 -19.98 0.62
CA ARG A 172 -2.58 -19.48 1.35
C ARG A 172 -3.81 -19.26 0.47
N HIS A 173 -3.66 -19.06 -0.85
CA HIS A 173 -4.77 -19.07 -1.81
C HIS A 173 -5.07 -20.48 -2.31
N THR A 174 -5.32 -21.41 -1.38
CA THR A 174 -5.61 -22.82 -1.72
C THR A 174 -6.86 -23.03 -2.58
N HIS A 175 -7.69 -22.00 -2.74
CA HIS A 175 -8.87 -22.00 -3.58
C HIS A 175 -8.63 -21.57 -5.02
N ILE A 176 -7.48 -20.94 -5.28
CA ILE A 176 -7.01 -20.60 -6.63
C ILE A 176 -5.96 -21.61 -7.09
N PHE A 177 -4.96 -21.90 -6.23
CA PHE A 177 -3.80 -22.74 -6.57
C PHE A 177 -3.87 -24.17 -6.00
N GLY A 178 -5.01 -24.56 -5.44
CA GLY A 178 -5.19 -25.88 -4.83
C GLY A 178 -6.60 -26.41 -5.03
N ASN A 179 -7.01 -27.32 -4.15
CA ASN A 179 -8.27 -28.08 -4.31
C ASN A 179 -9.41 -27.59 -3.41
N VAL A 180 -9.22 -26.49 -2.65
CA VAL A 180 -10.27 -25.96 -1.77
C VAL A 180 -11.29 -25.20 -2.61
N LYS A 181 -12.58 -25.44 -2.42
CA LYS A 181 -13.61 -24.59 -3.04
C LYS A 181 -13.95 -23.43 -2.12
N ALA A 182 -13.85 -22.21 -2.64
CA ALA A 182 -14.36 -21.00 -2.01
C ALA A 182 -15.02 -20.15 -3.09
N SER A 183 -16.32 -19.92 -2.96
CA SER A 183 -17.14 -19.22 -3.96
C SER A 183 -17.62 -17.85 -3.49
N THR A 184 -17.28 -17.47 -2.25
CA THR A 184 -17.59 -16.15 -1.69
C THR A 184 -16.35 -15.55 -1.02
N PRO A 185 -16.28 -14.20 -0.87
CA PRO A 185 -15.21 -13.53 -0.15
C PRO A 185 -15.00 -14.07 1.27
N GLU A 186 -16.07 -14.38 1.99
CA GLU A 186 -16.02 -14.92 3.36
C GLU A 186 -15.41 -16.31 3.39
N GLN A 187 -15.77 -17.17 2.43
CA GLN A 187 -15.19 -18.50 2.29
C GLN A 187 -13.71 -18.44 1.92
N ALA A 188 -13.33 -17.51 1.03
CA ALA A 188 -11.94 -17.29 0.64
C ALA A 188 -11.10 -16.81 1.83
N LEU A 189 -11.61 -15.85 2.59
CA LEU A 189 -10.97 -15.35 3.81
C LEU A 189 -10.83 -16.44 4.88
N ALA A 190 -11.86 -17.27 5.07
CA ALA A 190 -11.80 -18.40 5.99
C ALA A 190 -10.75 -19.44 5.56
N ALA A 191 -10.65 -19.74 4.26
CA ALA A 191 -9.62 -20.62 3.72
C ALA A 191 -8.22 -20.06 3.95
N TRP A 192 -8.02 -18.77 3.68
CA TRP A 192 -6.77 -18.06 3.89
C TRP A 192 -6.31 -18.11 5.36
N GLU A 193 -7.20 -17.80 6.30
CA GLU A 193 -6.88 -17.83 7.74
C GLU A 193 -6.59 -19.25 8.25
N ARG A 194 -7.26 -20.29 7.70
CA ARG A 194 -6.93 -21.69 7.99
C ARG A 194 -5.54 -22.06 7.50
N ALA A 195 -5.19 -21.71 6.27
CA ALA A 195 -3.86 -22.00 5.69
C ALA A 195 -2.74 -21.30 6.47
N LYS A 196 -2.92 -20.01 6.77
CA LYS A 196 -2.00 -19.20 7.59
C LYS A 196 -1.79 -19.78 9.00
N SER A 197 -2.83 -20.33 9.61
CA SER A 197 -2.72 -20.92 10.95
C SER A 197 -1.92 -22.23 10.95
N LYS A 198 -2.03 -23.04 9.88
CA LYS A 198 -1.22 -24.25 9.70
C LYS A 198 0.26 -23.93 9.49
N GLU A 199 0.57 -22.94 8.64
CA GLU A 199 1.95 -22.52 8.33
C GLU A 199 2.70 -22.04 9.58
N LYS A 200 2.05 -21.22 10.41
CA LYS A 200 2.70 -20.59 11.57
C LYS A 200 2.82 -21.50 12.79
N ASN A 201 2.32 -22.74 12.71
CA ASN A 201 2.39 -23.78 13.75
C ASN A 201 2.11 -23.26 15.17
N TYR A 202 1.12 -22.37 15.31
CA TYR A 202 0.82 -21.75 16.60
C TYR A 202 0.26 -22.80 17.57
N LYS A 203 1.08 -23.21 18.54
CA LYS A 203 0.69 -24.16 19.58
C LYS A 203 -0.21 -23.54 20.65
N LYS A 204 -0.20 -22.21 20.80
CA LYS A 204 -0.98 -21.46 21.81
C LYS A 204 -1.67 -20.26 21.17
N ALA A 205 -2.87 -19.91 21.67
CA ALA A 205 -3.58 -18.71 21.24
C ALA A 205 -2.79 -17.42 21.57
N SER A 206 -2.05 -17.42 22.69
CA SER A 206 -1.20 -16.31 23.13
C SER A 206 -0.09 -15.97 22.13
N SER A 207 0.36 -16.92 21.31
CA SER A 207 1.41 -16.69 20.32
C SER A 207 1.03 -15.65 19.25
N LYS A 208 -0.26 -15.32 19.11
CA LYS A 208 -0.73 -14.21 18.26
C LYS A 208 -0.53 -12.85 18.93
N MET A 209 -0.54 -12.80 20.27
CA MET A 209 -0.25 -11.58 21.03
C MET A 209 1.25 -11.26 21.00
N ASP A 210 2.10 -12.30 21.08
CA ASP A 210 3.57 -12.16 21.07
C ASP A 210 4.11 -11.52 19.78
N ILE A 211 3.38 -11.65 18.66
CA ILE A 211 3.77 -11.12 17.35
C ILE A 211 3.09 -9.79 16.98
N LEU A 212 2.42 -9.13 17.93
CA LEU A 212 1.92 -7.77 17.71
C LEU A 212 3.12 -6.84 17.50
N PRO A 213 3.24 -6.16 16.34
CA PRO A 213 4.38 -5.30 16.10
C PRO A 213 4.42 -4.19 17.14
N ALA A 214 5.58 -4.02 17.78
CA ALA A 214 5.76 -3.06 18.86
C ALA A 214 5.73 -1.60 18.38
N CYS A 215 6.00 -1.38 17.09
CA CYS A 215 6.00 -0.07 16.43
C CYS A 215 4.62 0.40 15.96
N LEU A 216 3.57 -0.44 16.07
CA LEU A 216 2.22 0.05 15.80
C LEU A 216 1.83 1.13 16.80
N PRO A 217 1.06 2.14 16.39
CA PRO A 217 0.32 3.00 17.30
C PRO A 217 -0.42 2.16 18.36
N ALA A 218 -0.46 2.67 19.58
CA ALA A 218 -0.93 1.90 20.73
C ALA A 218 -2.41 1.47 20.57
N ASP A 219 -3.21 2.31 19.93
CA ASP A 219 -4.61 2.07 19.61
C ASP A 219 -4.79 1.00 18.52
N GLU A 220 -4.03 1.03 17.43
CA GLU A 220 -4.02 -0.05 16.43
C GLU A 220 -3.58 -1.39 17.03
N ARG A 221 -2.54 -1.33 17.87
CA ARG A 221 -2.02 -2.50 18.58
C ARG A 221 -3.10 -3.07 19.52
N ALA A 222 -3.82 -2.21 20.22
CA ALA A 222 -4.94 -2.60 21.09
C ALA A 222 -6.10 -3.20 20.28
N ALA A 223 -6.53 -2.57 19.18
CA ALA A 223 -7.57 -3.08 18.30
C ALA A 223 -7.24 -4.49 17.78
N LYS A 224 -5.98 -4.72 17.40
CA LYS A 224 -5.50 -6.03 16.94
C LYS A 224 -5.44 -7.07 18.06
N ALA A 225 -5.01 -6.68 19.26
CA ALA A 225 -5.07 -7.54 20.45
C ALA A 225 -6.51 -7.95 20.77
N LEU A 226 -7.44 -6.99 20.79
CA LEU A 226 -8.88 -7.23 21.01
C LEU A 226 -9.49 -8.13 19.95
N LYS A 227 -9.07 -8.01 18.69
CA LYS A 227 -9.47 -8.94 17.61
C LYS A 227 -9.01 -10.38 17.88
N TYR A 228 -7.82 -10.56 18.46
CA TYR A 228 -7.35 -11.89 18.86
C TYR A 228 -8.08 -12.42 20.09
N ALA A 229 -8.33 -11.57 21.09
CA ALA A 229 -9.12 -11.93 22.27
C ALA A 229 -10.54 -12.38 21.86
N ALA A 230 -11.22 -11.64 20.99
CA ALA A 230 -12.56 -11.97 20.54
C ALA A 230 -12.61 -13.28 19.72
N LYS A 231 -11.57 -13.62 18.96
CA LYS A 231 -11.47 -14.94 18.29
C LYS A 231 -11.36 -16.10 19.29
N ALA A 232 -10.91 -15.83 20.51
CA ALA A 232 -10.90 -16.77 21.62
C ALA A 232 -12.14 -16.63 22.52
N GLU A 233 -13.16 -15.88 22.08
CA GLU A 233 -14.39 -15.60 22.83
C GLU A 233 -14.14 -14.89 24.18
N ILE A 234 -13.06 -14.09 24.24
CA ILE A 234 -12.67 -13.27 25.39
C ILE A 234 -12.96 -11.81 25.09
N GLY A 235 -13.58 -11.11 26.05
CA GLY A 235 -13.82 -9.67 26.02
C GLY A 235 -15.30 -9.33 25.91
N GLU A 236 -15.58 -8.03 25.80
CA GLU A 236 -16.94 -7.52 25.63
C GLU A 236 -17.47 -7.79 24.21
N THR A 237 -18.73 -8.20 24.12
CA THR A 237 -19.42 -8.46 22.85
C THR A 237 -20.66 -7.60 22.65
N ASP A 238 -21.13 -6.93 23.71
CA ASP A 238 -22.32 -6.09 23.68
C ASP A 238 -21.95 -4.60 23.62
N ILE A 239 -22.53 -3.89 22.65
CA ILE A 239 -22.24 -2.47 22.40
C ILE A 239 -22.70 -1.59 23.57
N LEU A 240 -23.86 -1.88 24.16
CA LEU A 240 -24.40 -1.07 25.25
C LEU A 240 -23.54 -1.23 26.50
N ARG A 241 -23.12 -2.45 26.83
CA ARG A 241 -22.20 -2.69 27.95
C ARG A 241 -20.84 -2.04 27.74
N ALA A 242 -20.32 -2.05 26.52
CA ALA A 242 -19.08 -1.33 26.20
C ALA A 242 -19.24 0.19 26.41
N ALA A 243 -20.38 0.77 25.99
CA ALA A 243 -20.68 2.17 26.23
C ALA A 243 -20.83 2.50 27.72
N GLU A 244 -21.49 1.65 28.51
CA GLU A 244 -21.61 1.79 29.97
C GLU A 244 -20.25 1.80 30.67
N LYS A 245 -19.28 1.01 30.18
CA LYS A 245 -17.90 1.02 30.70
C LYS A 245 -17.18 2.34 30.42
N VAL A 246 -17.31 2.87 29.20
CA VAL A 246 -16.81 4.22 28.85
C VAL A 246 -17.41 5.28 29.78
N GLU A 247 -18.73 5.24 30.00
CA GLU A 247 -19.40 6.16 30.94
C GLU A 247 -18.91 6.02 32.38
N LYS A 248 -18.64 4.79 32.83
CA LYS A 248 -18.08 4.51 34.15
C LYS A 248 -16.69 5.12 34.30
N ASP A 249 -15.82 5.00 33.31
CA ASP A 249 -14.48 5.57 33.37
C ASP A 249 -14.50 7.11 33.34
N ILE A 250 -15.44 7.70 32.58
CA ILE A 250 -15.70 9.15 32.65
C ILE A 250 -16.13 9.56 34.07
N LYS A 251 -16.99 8.78 34.74
CA LYS A 251 -17.40 9.06 36.13
C LYS A 251 -16.22 8.95 37.11
N ARG A 252 -15.35 7.95 36.94
CA ARG A 252 -14.13 7.78 37.75
C ARG A 252 -13.18 8.97 37.60
N ILE A 253 -12.95 9.43 36.37
CA ILE A 253 -12.14 10.62 36.10
C ILE A 253 -12.74 11.86 36.77
N LYS A 254 -14.06 12.05 36.68
CA LYS A 254 -14.77 13.16 37.35
C LYS A 254 -14.65 13.09 38.88
N ALA A 255 -14.50 11.90 39.45
CA ALA A 255 -14.26 11.70 40.87
C ALA A 255 -12.78 11.89 41.27
N GLY A 256 -11.88 12.19 40.32
CA GLY A 256 -10.46 12.42 40.57
C GLY A 256 -9.57 11.18 40.45
N GLU A 257 -10.10 10.04 39.99
CA GLU A 257 -9.29 8.85 39.72
C GLU A 257 -8.52 8.99 38.39
N ASN A 258 -7.29 8.47 38.34
CA ASN A 258 -6.55 8.35 37.09
C ASN A 258 -7.03 7.12 36.29
N ALA A 259 -8.14 7.27 35.58
CA ALA A 259 -8.71 6.22 34.72
C ALA A 259 -8.56 6.54 33.21
N ALA A 260 -7.57 7.35 32.83
CA ALA A 260 -7.38 7.75 31.43
C ALA A 260 -7.04 6.56 30.51
N SER A 261 -6.22 5.62 31.00
CA SER A 261 -5.87 4.42 30.23
C SER A 261 -7.07 3.48 30.05
N ASP A 262 -7.85 3.26 31.11
CA ASP A 262 -9.10 2.49 31.07
C ASP A 262 -10.09 3.12 30.06
N LEU A 263 -10.28 4.44 30.12
CA LEU A 263 -11.15 5.17 29.21
C LEU A 263 -10.75 4.96 27.74
N ILE A 264 -9.45 5.12 27.42
CA ILE A 264 -8.96 4.92 26.04
C ILE A 264 -9.16 3.47 25.62
N TRP A 265 -8.86 2.51 26.49
CA TRP A 265 -9.05 1.09 26.21
C TRP A 265 -10.52 0.75 25.93
N ASP A 266 -11.43 1.15 26.81
CA ASP A 266 -12.86 0.85 26.68
C ASP A 266 -13.49 1.61 25.49
N ALA A 267 -12.98 2.79 25.13
CA ALA A 267 -13.35 3.46 23.89
C ALA A 267 -12.93 2.65 22.65
N ILE A 268 -11.71 2.09 22.62
CA ILE A 268 -11.25 1.22 21.52
C ILE A 268 -12.08 -0.08 21.47
N VAL A 269 -12.45 -0.65 22.61
CA VAL A 269 -13.36 -1.81 22.68
C VAL A 269 -14.71 -1.46 22.04
N LEU A 270 -15.28 -0.31 22.38
CA LEU A 270 -16.53 0.17 21.81
C LEU A 270 -16.44 0.38 20.30
N LEU A 271 -15.40 1.10 19.82
CA LEU A 271 -15.17 1.34 18.39
C LEU A 271 -15.02 0.04 17.61
N ARG A 272 -14.31 -0.95 18.15
CA ARG A 272 -14.22 -2.29 17.55
C ARG A 272 -15.60 -2.92 17.36
N LEU A 273 -16.48 -2.85 18.37
CA LEU A 273 -17.83 -3.41 18.28
C LEU A 273 -18.71 -2.66 17.27
N LEU A 274 -18.49 -1.36 17.12
CA LEU A 274 -19.09 -0.52 16.07
C LEU A 274 -18.49 -0.77 14.68
N LYS A 275 -17.43 -1.58 14.58
CA LYS A 275 -16.64 -1.81 13.36
C LYS A 275 -16.02 -0.53 12.81
N THR A 276 -15.64 0.37 13.71
CA THR A 276 -14.95 1.62 13.41
C THR A 276 -13.48 1.48 13.77
N ASP A 277 -12.60 1.88 12.85
CA ASP A 277 -11.17 1.97 13.10
C ASP A 277 -10.86 3.28 13.84
N ALA A 278 -10.11 3.19 14.95
CA ALA A 278 -9.87 4.33 15.83
C ALA A 278 -9.00 5.40 15.17
N GLU A 279 -7.93 4.98 14.49
CA GLU A 279 -6.99 5.86 13.80
C GLU A 279 -7.69 6.59 12.66
N VAL A 280 -8.50 5.88 11.87
CA VAL A 280 -9.30 6.50 10.80
C VAL A 280 -10.30 7.51 11.36
N ALA A 281 -11.06 7.14 12.39
CA ALA A 281 -12.06 8.03 12.99
C ALA A 281 -11.44 9.29 13.61
N LEU A 282 -10.26 9.16 14.22
CA LEU A 282 -9.52 10.29 14.77
C LEU A 282 -8.98 11.19 13.66
N ASN A 283 -8.41 10.63 12.60
CA ASN A 283 -7.91 11.39 11.45
C ASN A 283 -9.02 12.17 10.75
N GLU A 284 -10.19 11.56 10.52
CA GLU A 284 -11.35 12.29 9.97
C GLU A 284 -11.78 13.48 10.84
N LYS A 285 -11.71 13.32 12.17
CA LYS A 285 -12.03 14.40 13.11
C LYS A 285 -10.95 15.48 13.12
N LEU A 286 -9.68 15.08 13.03
CA LEU A 286 -8.53 15.97 12.97
C LEU A 286 -8.58 16.84 11.71
N GLU A 287 -8.90 16.26 10.55
CA GLU A 287 -9.07 17.01 9.30
C GLU A 287 -10.15 18.08 9.39
N LYS A 288 -11.29 17.75 10.01
CA LYS A 288 -12.37 18.74 10.25
C LYS A 288 -11.91 19.85 11.19
N PHE A 289 -11.11 19.52 12.21
CA PHE A 289 -10.54 20.51 13.13
C PHE A 289 -9.54 21.44 12.42
N ILE A 290 -8.64 20.88 11.60
CA ILE A 290 -7.67 21.65 10.81
C ILE A 290 -8.39 22.60 9.86
N LYS A 291 -9.43 22.13 9.16
CA LYS A 291 -10.25 22.99 8.28
C LYS A 291 -10.96 24.10 9.06
N ALA A 292 -11.52 23.80 10.23
CA ALA A 292 -12.14 24.79 11.09
C ALA A 292 -11.14 25.86 11.57
N PHE A 293 -9.91 25.44 11.88
CA PHE A 293 -8.84 26.36 12.30
C PHE A 293 -8.42 27.28 11.15
N LYS A 294 -8.16 26.73 9.96
CA LYS A 294 -7.82 27.52 8.75
C LYS A 294 -8.92 28.51 8.40
N TYR A 295 -10.19 28.09 8.47
CA TYR A 295 -11.34 28.97 8.27
C TYR A 295 -11.36 30.14 9.27
N ALA A 296 -11.06 29.87 10.54
CA ALA A 296 -11.04 30.92 11.56
C ALA A 296 -9.93 31.95 11.30
N GLU A 297 -8.78 31.50 10.79
CA GLU A 297 -7.66 32.35 10.39
C GLU A 297 -8.01 33.21 9.16
N GLU A 298 -8.66 32.62 8.15
CA GLU A 298 -9.20 33.39 7.01
C GLU A 298 -10.19 34.48 7.44
N ARG A 299 -11.07 34.16 8.40
CA ARG A 299 -12.01 35.14 8.97
C ARG A 299 -11.33 36.24 9.78
N ALA A 300 -10.17 35.95 10.39
CA ALA A 300 -9.37 36.94 11.08
C ALA A 300 -8.64 37.89 10.12
N GLY A 301 -8.53 37.54 8.83
CA GLY A 301 -7.87 38.37 7.81
C GLY A 301 -6.34 38.38 7.92
N GLY A 302 -5.76 37.39 8.59
CA GLY A 302 -4.32 37.27 8.89
C GLY A 302 -4.08 36.21 9.95
N ASP A 303 -2.87 36.17 10.52
CA ASP A 303 -2.53 35.23 11.60
C ASP A 303 -3.57 35.33 12.73
N ILE A 304 -4.22 34.21 13.05
CA ILE A 304 -5.27 34.13 14.08
C ILE A 304 -4.76 34.56 15.47
N MET A 305 -3.45 34.52 15.70
CA MET A 305 -2.81 35.01 16.92
C MET A 305 -2.85 36.54 17.05
N SER A 306 -3.10 37.27 15.96
CA SER A 306 -3.21 38.74 15.94
C SER A 306 -4.53 39.29 16.48
N VAL A 307 -5.57 38.46 16.61
CA VAL A 307 -6.89 38.86 17.13
C VAL A 307 -7.11 38.39 18.57
N GLY A 308 -8.09 38.96 19.27
CA GLY A 308 -8.38 38.63 20.66
C GLY A 308 -8.89 37.21 20.87
N ALA A 309 -8.69 36.62 22.05
CA ALA A 309 -9.11 35.25 22.34
C ALA A 309 -10.63 35.01 22.18
N GLU A 310 -11.45 36.02 22.43
CA GLU A 310 -12.89 35.97 22.22
C GLU A 310 -13.24 35.92 20.73
N GLU A 311 -12.56 36.73 19.90
CA GLU A 311 -12.71 36.72 18.44
C GLU A 311 -12.24 35.39 17.85
N ARG A 312 -11.10 34.84 18.31
CA ARG A 312 -10.63 33.51 17.92
C ARG A 312 -11.71 32.43 18.15
N ARG A 313 -12.32 32.43 19.35
CA ARG A 313 -13.38 31.47 19.70
C ARG A 313 -14.62 31.68 18.84
N LYS A 314 -14.99 32.93 18.56
CA LYS A 314 -16.11 33.27 17.70
C LYS A 314 -15.88 32.77 16.26
N PHE A 315 -14.77 33.14 15.63
CA PHE A 315 -14.46 32.75 14.26
C PHE A 315 -14.37 31.22 14.09
N PHE A 316 -13.74 30.54 15.05
CA PHE A 316 -13.68 29.08 15.06
C PHE A 316 -15.08 28.45 15.22
N GLY A 317 -15.93 29.00 16.09
CA GLY A 317 -17.30 28.52 16.30
C GLY A 317 -18.27 28.79 15.14
N GLU A 318 -17.92 29.69 14.23
CA GLU A 318 -18.70 29.96 13.01
C GLU A 318 -18.53 28.87 11.94
N TYR A 319 -17.48 28.05 12.04
CA TYR A 319 -17.28 26.94 11.12
C TYR A 319 -18.38 25.89 11.27
N ARG A 320 -19.18 25.71 10.23
CA ARG A 320 -20.16 24.63 10.11
C ARG A 320 -19.61 23.61 9.12
N ALA A 321 -19.16 22.48 9.66
CA ALA A 321 -18.68 21.33 8.89
C ALA A 321 -19.81 20.67 8.08
#